data_AF-A0A7C5KJN0-F1
#
_entry.id   AF-A0A7C5KJN0-F1
#
_cell.length_a   1.000
_cell.length_b   1.000
_cell.length_c   1.000
_cell.angle_alpha   90.00
_cell.angle_beta   90.00
_cell.angle_gamma   90.00
#
_symmetry.space_group_name_H-M   'P 1'
#
loop_
_entity.id
_entity.type
_entity.pdbx_description
1 polymer ?
#
loop_
_entity_poly.entity_id
_entity_poly.type
_entity_poly.pdbx_seq_one_letter_code
_entity_poly.pdbx_strand_id
1 'polypeptide(L)'
;PYGSIDPPFDIAQLAAAAGASFVGRTTVFHTPQLDKLIEQALQKKGFSLVEVLSQCPIAFGRRNKIPHPFELMEFMKKGAVPFSKAKDMSPEELKGKFTTGVLADTDRPEYVEQYLKLCEKVQGS
;
A
#
# COMPACT_ATOMS: atom_id res chain seq x y z
N PRO A 1 23.96 -14.34 1.26
CA PRO A 1 24.95 -13.90 0.24
C PRO A 1 24.64 -14.31 -1.21
N TYR A 2 23.46 -14.85 -1.52
CA TYR A 2 23.11 -15.31 -2.87
C TYR A 2 21.74 -14.78 -3.35
N GLY A 3 21.23 -13.73 -2.70
CA GLY A 3 19.88 -13.20 -2.98
C GLY A 3 18.75 -13.99 -2.34
N SER A 4 17.52 -13.59 -2.66
CA SER A 4 16.28 -14.33 -2.38
C SER A 4 15.83 -15.01 -3.67
N ILE A 5 15.49 -16.30 -3.61
CA ILE A 5 14.89 -17.02 -4.74
C ILE A 5 13.37 -16.83 -4.80
N ASP A 6 12.75 -16.49 -3.67
CA ASP A 6 11.32 -16.29 -3.57
C ASP A 6 10.91 -14.98 -4.24
N PRO A 7 9.83 -14.99 -5.04
CA PRO A 7 9.26 -13.77 -5.57
C PRO A 7 8.68 -12.92 -4.44
N PRO A 8 8.87 -11.58 -4.47
CA PRO A 8 8.25 -10.71 -3.48
C PRO A 8 6.73 -10.65 -3.67
N PHE A 9 6.00 -10.49 -2.57
CA PHE A 9 4.57 -10.18 -2.62
C PHE A 9 4.35 -8.68 -2.82
N ASP A 10 3.45 -8.33 -3.74
CA ASP A 10 2.90 -6.98 -3.81
C ASP A 10 1.74 -6.90 -2.79
N ILE A 11 2.03 -6.38 -1.59
CA ILE A 11 1.08 -6.35 -0.47
C ILE A 11 -0.17 -5.53 -0.83
N ALA A 12 -0.01 -4.38 -1.45
CA ALA A 12 -1.14 -3.53 -1.83
C ALA A 12 -2.03 -4.18 -2.89
N GLN A 13 -1.46 -4.76 -3.96
CA GLN A 13 -2.24 -5.48 -4.96
C GLN A 13 -2.92 -6.71 -4.37
N LEU A 14 -2.22 -7.44 -3.49
CA LEU A 14 -2.78 -8.60 -2.80
C LEU A 14 -4.00 -8.20 -1.95
N ALA A 15 -3.89 -7.13 -1.16
CA ALA A 15 -5.00 -6.65 -0.34
C ALA A 15 -6.17 -6.14 -1.19
N ALA A 16 -5.89 -5.43 -2.28
CA ALA A 16 -6.91 -4.98 -3.22
C ALA A 16 -7.66 -6.16 -3.85
N ALA A 17 -6.91 -7.17 -4.33
CA ALA A 17 -7.48 -8.38 -4.91
C ALA A 17 -8.24 -9.24 -3.88
N ALA A 18 -7.76 -9.29 -2.63
CA ALA A 18 -8.44 -9.96 -1.52
C ALA A 18 -9.73 -9.23 -1.08
N GLY A 19 -9.96 -8.01 -1.57
CA GLY A 19 -11.22 -7.30 -1.41
C GLY A 19 -11.24 -6.27 -0.29
N ALA A 20 -10.08 -5.73 0.10
CA ALA A 20 -10.01 -4.55 0.95
C ALA A 20 -10.85 -3.39 0.36
N SER A 21 -11.61 -2.70 1.22
CA SER A 21 -12.43 -1.55 0.83
C SER A 21 -11.55 -0.36 0.42
N PHE A 22 -10.40 -0.20 1.06
CA PHE A 22 -9.41 0.83 0.72
C PHE A 22 -8.00 0.29 0.76
N VAL A 23 -7.19 0.66 -0.24
CA VAL A 23 -5.75 0.36 -0.27
C VAL A 23 -5.00 1.61 -0.74
N GLY A 24 -4.17 2.15 0.14
CA GLY A 24 -3.21 3.19 -0.16
C GLY A 24 -1.77 2.67 -0.11
N ARG A 25 -0.89 3.22 -0.95
CA ARG A 25 0.56 2.97 -0.89
C ARG A 25 1.33 4.28 -0.96
N THR A 26 2.33 4.45 -0.12
CA THR A 26 3.21 5.63 -0.15
C THR A 26 4.58 5.32 0.46
N THR A 27 5.39 6.35 0.64
CA THR A 27 6.69 6.27 1.32
C THR A 27 6.77 7.33 2.39
N VAL A 28 7.65 7.12 3.37
CA VAL A 28 7.91 8.12 4.41
C VAL A 28 8.59 9.39 3.89
N PHE A 29 9.04 9.41 2.62
CA PHE A 29 9.46 10.66 1.95
C PHE A 29 8.25 11.55 1.59
N HIS A 30 7.10 10.96 1.26
CA HIS A 30 5.91 11.68 0.78
C HIS A 30 4.93 11.98 1.92
N THR A 31 5.40 12.67 2.97
CA THR A 31 4.60 12.90 4.19
C THR A 31 3.21 13.52 3.95
N PRO A 32 3.01 14.51 3.05
CA PRO A 32 1.66 15.07 2.84
C PRO A 32 0.71 14.09 2.16
N GLN A 33 1.22 13.12 1.39
CA GLN A 33 0.42 12.06 0.81
C GLN A 33 0.09 11.01 1.87
N LEU A 34 1.04 10.67 2.74
CA LEU A 34 0.85 9.75 3.84
C LEU A 34 -0.28 10.21 4.78
N ASP A 35 -0.26 11.47 5.19
CA ASP A 35 -1.31 12.03 6.07
C ASP A 35 -2.70 11.87 5.44
N LYS A 36 -2.84 12.22 4.15
CA LYS A 36 -4.10 12.08 3.40
C LYS A 36 -4.55 10.64 3.24
N LEU A 37 -3.63 9.71 3.00
CA LEU A 37 -3.97 8.29 2.86
C LEU A 37 -4.43 7.68 4.19
N ILE A 38 -3.80 8.07 5.30
CA ILE A 38 -4.23 7.65 6.64
C ILE A 38 -5.62 8.22 6.95
N GLU A 39 -5.86 9.50 6.67
CA GLU A 39 -7.18 10.13 6.86
C GLU A 39 -8.27 9.40 6.06
N GLN A 40 -8.06 9.16 4.77
CA GLN A 40 -9.02 8.44 3.91
C GLN A 40 -9.25 7.00 4.38
N ALA A 41 -8.19 6.29 4.79
CA ALA A 41 -8.28 4.93 5.29
C ALA A 41 -9.14 4.83 6.56
N LEU A 42 -9.02 5.81 7.46
CA LEU A 42 -9.80 5.89 8.71
C LEU A 42 -11.27 6.26 8.44
N GLN A 43 -11.53 7.08 7.43
CA GLN A 43 -12.90 7.46 7.04
C GLN A 43 -13.62 6.36 6.26
N LYS A 44 -12.89 5.43 5.62
CA LYS A 44 -13.50 4.35 4.84
C LYS A 44 -14.26 3.37 5.73
N LYS A 45 -15.49 3.06 5.34
CA LYS A 45 -16.25 1.94 5.92
C LYS A 45 -15.75 0.60 5.35
N GLY A 46 -15.21 -0.25 6.22
CA GLY A 46 -14.69 -1.57 5.88
C GLY A 46 -13.21 -1.72 6.19
N PHE A 47 -12.57 -2.72 5.57
CA PHE A 47 -11.15 -2.98 5.80
C PHE A 47 -10.28 -2.07 4.92
N SER A 48 -9.35 -1.35 5.55
CA SER A 48 -8.42 -0.43 4.91
C SER A 48 -6.98 -0.87 5.14
N LEU A 49 -6.14 -0.82 4.09
CA LEU A 49 -4.70 -1.01 4.18
C LEU A 49 -3.96 0.25 3.71
N VAL A 50 -2.96 0.70 4.47
CA VAL A 50 -1.99 1.71 4.03
C VAL A 50 -0.59 1.11 4.09
N GLU A 51 0.00 0.80 2.93
CA GLU A 51 1.37 0.31 2.83
C GLU A 51 2.34 1.48 2.75
N VAL A 52 3.27 1.56 3.71
CA VAL A 52 4.25 2.66 3.79
C VAL A 52 5.67 2.11 3.67
N LEU A 53 6.36 2.48 2.61
CA LEU A 53 7.77 2.15 2.44
C LEU A 53 8.62 3.06 3.34
N SER A 54 9.39 2.44 4.23
CA SER A 54 10.25 3.11 5.22
C SER A 54 11.73 2.75 5.03
N GLN A 55 12.62 3.69 5.33
CA GLN A 55 14.05 3.49 5.16
C GLN A 55 14.57 2.55 6.24
N CYS A 56 15.44 1.62 5.85
CA CYS A 56 16.22 0.81 6.78
C CYS A 56 17.71 0.89 6.43
N PRO A 57 18.43 1.92 6.91
CA PRO A 57 19.85 2.12 6.56
C PRO A 57 20.74 0.93 6.90
N ILE A 58 20.52 0.31 8.06
CA ILE A 58 21.39 -0.74 8.61
C ILE A 58 21.22 -2.08 7.88
N ALA A 59 20.00 -2.49 7.56
CA ALA A 59 19.74 -3.78 6.93
C ALA A 59 19.62 -3.66 5.42
N PHE A 60 18.64 -2.88 4.92
CA PHE A 60 18.41 -2.73 3.48
C PHE A 60 19.49 -1.88 2.83
N GLY A 61 19.77 -0.68 3.36
CA GLY A 61 20.74 0.26 2.79
C GLY A 61 22.12 -0.35 2.65
N ARG A 62 22.68 -0.86 3.76
CA ARG A 62 23.99 -1.53 3.78
C ARG A 62 24.10 -2.70 2.79
N ARG A 63 23.06 -3.54 2.67
CA ARG A 63 23.06 -4.70 1.75
C ARG A 63 22.92 -4.30 0.29
N ASN A 64 22.30 -3.15 0.01
CA ASN A 64 22.08 -2.64 -1.35
C ASN A 64 23.07 -1.53 -1.74
N LYS A 65 24.13 -1.30 -0.95
CA LYS A 65 25.15 -0.27 -1.18
C LYS A 65 24.58 1.16 -1.21
N ILE A 66 23.55 1.41 -0.41
CA ILE A 66 22.95 2.74 -0.16
C ILE A 66 23.07 3.02 1.35
N PRO A 67 24.28 3.31 1.86
CA PRO A 67 24.53 3.33 3.31
C PRO A 67 23.94 4.57 4.00
N HIS A 68 23.72 5.66 3.27
CA HIS A 68 23.30 6.92 3.86
C HIS A 68 21.77 7.07 3.89
N PRO A 69 21.18 7.49 5.02
CA PRO A 69 19.73 7.65 5.15
C PRO A 69 19.11 8.59 4.10
N PHE A 70 19.80 9.68 3.75
CA PHE A 70 19.29 10.64 2.76
C PHE A 70 19.24 10.03 1.34
N GLU A 71 20.17 9.14 0.99
CA GLU A 71 20.17 8.45 -0.31
C GLU A 71 19.00 7.48 -0.42
N LEU A 72 18.59 6.85 0.70
CA LEU A 72 17.39 6.01 0.74
C LEU A 72 16.12 6.83 0.55
N MET A 73 16.08 8.06 1.10
CA MET A 73 14.97 8.98 0.87
C MET A 73 14.91 9.43 -0.60
N GLU A 74 16.05 9.71 -1.22
CA GLU A 74 16.13 10.01 -2.65
C GLU A 74 15.78 8.79 -3.53
N PHE A 75 16.16 7.58 -3.12
CA PHE A 75 15.72 6.33 -3.76
C PHE A 75 14.20 6.22 -3.74
N MET A 76 13.57 6.52 -2.60
CA MET A 76 12.11 6.49 -2.51
C MET A 76 11.44 7.53 -3.41
N LYS A 77 11.98 8.75 -3.43
CA LYS A 77 11.48 9.83 -4.30
C LYS A 77 11.55 9.47 -5.77
N LYS A 78 12.66 8.88 -6.21
CA LYS A 78 12.89 8.49 -7.63
C LYS A 78 12.12 7.24 -8.03
N GLY A 79 11.92 6.31 -7.10
CA GLY A 79 11.20 5.05 -7.33
C GLY A 79 9.68 5.17 -7.28
N ALA A 80 9.15 6.22 -6.65
CA ALA A 80 7.71 6.44 -6.52
C ALA A 80 7.07 6.89 -7.84
N VAL A 81 6.02 6.18 -8.26
CA VAL A 81 5.21 6.53 -9.43
C VAL A 81 3.74 6.63 -8.99
N PRO A 82 3.04 7.74 -9.24
CA PRO A 82 1.60 7.80 -9.00
C PRO A 82 0.86 6.69 -9.73
N PHE A 83 -0.07 6.01 -9.07
CA PHE A 83 -0.81 4.88 -9.65
C PHE A 83 -1.56 5.27 -10.93
N SER A 84 -2.07 6.49 -11.02
CA SER A 84 -2.68 7.05 -12.24
C SER A 84 -1.72 7.02 -13.43
N LYS A 85 -0.47 7.42 -13.23
CA LYS A 85 0.57 7.45 -14.27
C LYS A 85 1.08 6.05 -14.62
N ALA A 86 1.12 5.15 -13.65
CA ALA A 86 1.61 3.79 -13.86
C ALA A 86 0.77 2.99 -14.88
N LYS A 87 -0.50 3.36 -15.09
CA LYS A 87 -1.39 2.71 -16.08
C LYS A 87 -0.95 2.94 -17.52
N ASP A 88 -0.28 4.04 -17.79
CA ASP A 88 0.14 4.46 -19.14
C ASP A 88 1.61 4.11 -19.44
N MET A 89 2.32 3.51 -18.47
CA MET A 89 3.74 3.18 -18.57
C MET A 89 3.96 1.73 -19.01
N SER A 90 5.04 1.48 -19.75
CA SER A 90 5.40 0.12 -20.12
C SER A 90 5.88 -0.70 -18.91
N PRO A 91 5.80 -2.04 -18.96
CA PRO A 91 6.39 -2.89 -17.95
C PRO A 91 7.89 -2.65 -17.74
N GLU A 92 8.65 -2.30 -18.78
CA GLU A 92 10.07 -1.95 -18.64
C GLU A 92 10.26 -0.63 -17.87
N GLU A 93 9.42 0.37 -18.12
CA GLU A 93 9.50 1.67 -17.46
C GLU A 93 9.14 1.62 -15.97
N LEU A 94 8.33 0.63 -15.58
CA LEU A 94 7.93 0.36 -14.20
C LEU A 94 8.93 -0.55 -13.45
N LYS A 95 9.88 -1.17 -14.16
CA LYS A 95 10.85 -2.06 -13.54
C LYS A 95 11.69 -1.33 -12.49
N GLY A 96 11.63 -1.81 -11.25
CA GLY A 96 12.34 -1.22 -10.10
C GLY A 96 11.67 0.03 -9.52
N LYS A 97 10.47 0.39 -9.99
CA LYS A 97 9.63 1.44 -9.41
C LYS A 97 8.49 0.83 -8.60
N PHE A 98 7.86 1.64 -7.77
CA PHE A 98 6.68 1.23 -7.00
C PHE A 98 5.60 2.29 -7.12
N THR A 99 4.35 1.82 -7.17
CA THR A 99 3.19 2.68 -7.32
C THR A 99 2.89 3.42 -6.01
N THR A 100 2.27 4.58 -6.08
CA THR A 100 1.87 5.37 -4.91
C THR A 100 0.51 6.02 -5.12
N GLY A 101 -0.18 6.34 -4.04
CA GLY A 101 -1.54 6.87 -4.03
C GLY A 101 -2.57 5.81 -3.63
N VAL A 102 -3.80 6.00 -4.08
CA VAL A 102 -4.91 5.06 -3.85
C VAL A 102 -4.93 4.02 -4.96
N LEU A 103 -4.84 2.74 -4.58
CA LEU A 103 -4.84 1.60 -5.49
C LEU A 103 -6.21 0.92 -5.53
N ALA A 104 -6.95 0.93 -4.42
CA ALA A 104 -8.33 0.48 -4.35
C ALA A 104 -9.12 1.40 -3.43
N ASP A 105 -10.32 1.77 -3.86
CA ASP A 105 -11.32 2.46 -3.04
C ASP A 105 -12.68 2.01 -3.56
N THR A 106 -13.29 1.03 -2.87
CA THR A 106 -14.55 0.41 -3.28
C THR A 106 -15.48 0.29 -2.09
N ASP A 107 -16.75 0.59 -2.29
CA ASP A 107 -17.76 0.42 -1.25
C ASP A 107 -18.21 -1.03 -1.20
N ARG A 108 -18.16 -1.61 0.00
CA ARG A 108 -18.53 -3.01 0.25
C ARG A 108 -19.24 -3.12 1.60
N PRO A 109 -20.14 -4.10 1.76
CA PRO A 109 -20.75 -4.38 3.05
C PRO A 109 -19.69 -4.67 4.11
N GLU A 110 -19.74 -3.94 5.22
CA GLU A 110 -18.85 -4.14 6.36
C GLU A 110 -19.33 -5.32 7.22
N TYR A 111 -18.41 -6.12 7.74
CA TYR A 111 -18.71 -7.38 8.41
C TYR A 111 -19.62 -7.19 9.63
N VAL A 112 -19.31 -6.25 10.52
CA VAL A 112 -20.10 -5.98 11.73
C VAL A 112 -21.51 -5.51 11.35
N GLU A 113 -21.66 -4.63 10.36
CA GLU A 113 -22.98 -4.23 9.86
C GLU A 113 -23.79 -5.43 9.34
N GLN A 114 -23.17 -6.31 8.54
CA GLN A 114 -23.85 -7.51 8.04
C GLN A 114 -24.18 -8.50 9.16
N TYR A 115 -23.29 -8.62 10.14
CA TYR A 115 -23.49 -9.45 11.31
C TYR A 115 -24.68 -8.95 12.16
N LEU A 116 -24.77 -7.66 12.43
CA LEU A 116 -25.88 -7.06 13.16
C LEU A 116 -27.22 -7.25 12.44
N LYS A 117 -27.25 -7.05 11.11
CA LYS A 117 -28.44 -7.35 10.28
C LYS A 117 -28.88 -8.81 10.40
N LEU A 118 -27.92 -9.74 10.46
CA LEU A 118 -28.22 -11.15 10.68
C LEU A 118 -28.81 -11.39 12.07
N CYS A 119 -28.24 -10.80 13.12
CA CYS A 119 -28.75 -10.89 14.49
C CYS A 119 -30.20 -10.39 14.60
N GLU A 120 -30.51 -9.21 14.06
CA GLU A 120 -31.86 -8.65 14.06
C GLU A 120 -32.86 -9.58 13.36
N LYS A 121 -32.47 -10.13 12.20
CA LYS A 121 -33.31 -11.05 11.43
C LYS A 121 -33.65 -12.33 12.19
N VAL A 122 -32.72 -12.88 12.97
CA VAL A 122 -32.93 -14.14 13.71
C VAL A 122 -33.52 -13.94 15.10
N GLN A 123 -33.41 -12.75 15.69
CA GLN A 123 -34.03 -12.41 16.97
C GLN A 123 -35.51 -12.00 16.86
N GLY A 124 -35.96 -11.62 15.66
CA GLY A 124 -37.37 -11.34 15.36
C GLY A 124 -38.26 -12.57 15.11
N SER A 125 -37.90 -13.75 15.65
CA SER A 125 -38.68 -15.00 15.60
C SER A 125 -39.17 -15.39 16.99
#